data_AF-A0A924PRV9-F1
#
_entry.id   AF-A0A924PRV9-F1
#
_cell.length_a   1.000
_cell.length_b   1.000
_cell.length_c   1.000
_cell.angle_alpha   90.00
_cell.angle_beta   90.00
_cell.angle_gamma   90.00
#
_symmetry.space_group_name_H-M   'P 1'
#
loop_
_entity.id
_entity.type
_entity.pdbx_description
1 polymer ?
#
loop_
_entity_poly.entity_id
_entity_poly.type
_entity_poly.pdbx_seq_one_letter_code
_entity_poly.pdbx_strand_id
1 'polypeptide(L)'
;MCLIIKKPAGRTICADFLKNAWERNFHGWGGFFVQNGEVVWARGLAFDELLEYNRRLPAHVEACIHLRKATYGEVNHDMAHPYVVRPGLMLMHNGSIAHLAPQDPAFSDTSELARLLGDLLKGLSDAQARDLIRTQAFARLTAPLIEGSMVVLMDQDGVVRLGRDWHTVKSCEWTGAMTGIQVSNSHTWGEKARALSQQARRGSWQGLVHALQVRLAPAFRVIGRAASGR
;
A
#
# COMPACT_ATOMS: atom_id res chain seq x y z
N MET A 1 5.95 -5.37 -1.12
CA MET A 1 5.11 -4.93 -2.24
C MET A 1 3.88 -4.25 -1.67
N CYS A 2 3.48 -3.10 -2.22
CA CYS A 2 2.35 -2.30 -1.78
C CYS A 2 1.01 -2.90 -2.23
N LEU A 3 -0.10 -2.26 -1.89
CA LEU A 3 -1.41 -2.52 -2.46
C LEU A 3 -2.05 -1.22 -2.93
N ILE A 4 -2.67 -1.23 -4.11
CA ILE A 4 -3.57 -0.16 -4.56
C ILE A 4 -4.93 -0.82 -4.73
N ILE A 5 -5.97 -0.21 -4.18
CA ILE A 5 -7.36 -0.64 -4.24
C ILE A 5 -8.11 0.42 -5.03
N LYS A 6 -8.75 0.03 -6.13
CA LYS A 6 -9.62 0.88 -6.92
C LYS A 6 -11.08 0.61 -6.54
N LYS A 7 -11.67 1.50 -5.76
CA LYS A 7 -13.08 1.50 -5.36
C LYS A 7 -13.91 2.11 -6.49
N PRO A 8 -14.78 1.35 -7.16
CA PRO A 8 -15.71 1.93 -8.12
C PRO A 8 -16.81 2.75 -7.43
N ALA A 9 -17.45 3.64 -8.19
CA ALA A 9 -18.64 4.38 -7.74
C ALA A 9 -19.75 3.42 -7.27
N GLY A 10 -20.48 3.81 -6.22
CA GLY A 10 -21.56 3.03 -5.62
C GLY A 10 -21.10 1.84 -4.77
N ARG A 11 -19.79 1.66 -4.56
CA ARG A 11 -19.24 0.55 -3.77
C ARG A 11 -18.45 1.05 -2.56
N THR A 12 -18.26 0.18 -1.58
CA THR A 12 -17.49 0.47 -0.34
C THR A 12 -16.42 -0.60 -0.15
N ILE A 13 -15.24 -0.19 0.32
CA ILE A 13 -14.20 -1.14 0.73
C ILE A 13 -14.51 -1.55 2.17
N CYS A 14 -14.64 -2.85 2.44
CA CYS A 14 -14.97 -3.30 3.79
C CYS A 14 -13.77 -3.20 4.74
N ALA A 15 -14.05 -2.89 6.01
CA ALA A 15 -13.02 -2.58 7.01
C ALA A 15 -12.14 -3.80 7.37
N ASP A 16 -12.70 -5.01 7.34
CA ASP A 16 -11.98 -6.26 7.56
C ASP A 16 -10.99 -6.57 6.43
N PHE A 17 -11.33 -6.24 5.17
CA PHE A 17 -10.39 -6.31 4.06
C PHE A 17 -9.24 -5.33 4.26
N LEU A 18 -9.53 -4.07 4.60
CA LEU A 18 -8.51 -3.07 4.88
C LEU A 18 -7.61 -3.49 6.03
N LYS A 19 -8.17 -4.05 7.11
CA LYS A 19 -7.40 -4.58 8.24
C LYS A 19 -6.43 -5.68 7.78
N ASN A 20 -6.93 -6.65 7.02
CA ASN A 20 -6.11 -7.73 6.50
C ASN A 20 -5.01 -7.21 5.56
N ALA A 21 -5.32 -6.28 4.65
CA ALA A 21 -4.32 -5.70 3.77
C ALA A 21 -3.29 -4.86 4.55
N TRP A 22 -3.72 -4.12 5.57
CA TRP A 22 -2.86 -3.29 6.42
C TRP A 22 -1.79 -4.11 7.14
N GLU A 23 -2.12 -5.28 7.67
CA GLU A 23 -1.15 -6.17 8.36
C GLU A 23 0.11 -6.49 7.52
N ARG A 24 0.07 -6.28 6.20
CA ARG A 24 1.17 -6.55 5.26
C ARG A 24 1.71 -5.30 4.58
N ASN A 25 1.04 -4.16 4.75
CA ASN A 25 1.29 -2.90 4.05
C ASN A 25 1.10 -1.71 5.02
N PHE A 26 1.72 -1.79 6.19
CA PHE A 26 1.44 -0.91 7.35
C PHE A 26 2.32 0.34 7.43
N HIS A 27 3.18 0.60 6.44
CA HIS A 27 4.13 1.74 6.48
C HIS A 27 3.49 3.07 6.05
N GLY A 28 2.18 3.10 5.86
CA GLY A 28 1.42 4.31 5.48
C GLY A 28 0.26 3.99 4.55
N TRP A 29 -0.66 4.94 4.44
CA TRP A 29 -1.77 4.87 3.51
C TRP A 29 -1.92 6.21 2.76
N GLY A 30 -2.59 6.14 1.63
CA GLY A 30 -3.05 7.32 0.91
C GLY A 30 -4.31 7.05 0.14
N GLY A 31 -5.02 8.09 -0.22
CA GLY A 31 -6.20 8.02 -1.05
C GLY A 31 -6.32 9.22 -1.95
N PHE A 32 -6.90 9.02 -3.14
CA PHE A 32 -7.40 10.11 -3.95
C PHE A 32 -8.72 9.77 -4.65
N PHE A 33 -9.49 10.80 -4.99
CA PHE A 33 -10.71 10.74 -5.78
C PHE A 33 -10.96 12.11 -6.42
N VAL A 34 -11.90 12.16 -7.38
CA VAL A 34 -12.33 13.43 -7.99
C VAL A 34 -13.62 13.90 -7.34
N GLN A 35 -13.67 15.17 -6.96
CA GLN A 35 -14.88 15.84 -6.48
C GLN A 35 -14.91 17.27 -7.02
N ASN A 36 -16.05 17.67 -7.59
CA ASN A 36 -16.25 19.01 -8.16
C ASN A 36 -15.18 19.42 -9.18
N GLY A 37 -14.66 18.45 -9.96
CA GLY A 37 -13.61 18.70 -10.97
C GLY A 37 -12.20 18.80 -10.38
N GLU A 38 -12.00 18.55 -9.10
CA GLU A 38 -10.67 18.60 -8.46
C GLU A 38 -10.28 17.25 -7.87
N VAL A 39 -8.97 16.97 -7.85
CA VAL A 39 -8.44 15.79 -7.18
C VAL A 39 -8.32 16.07 -5.69
N VAL A 40 -9.18 15.43 -4.90
CA VAL A 40 -9.11 15.42 -3.45
C VAL A 40 -8.25 14.25 -3.01
N TRP A 41 -7.31 14.48 -2.09
CA TRP A 41 -6.40 13.45 -1.62
C TRP A 41 -6.06 13.61 -0.14
N ALA A 42 -5.67 12.51 0.48
CA ALA A 42 -5.15 12.47 1.85
C ALA A 42 -4.15 11.33 1.99
N ARG A 43 -3.30 11.41 3.00
CA ARG A 43 -2.38 10.34 3.40
C ARG A 43 -2.16 10.36 4.89
N GLY A 44 -1.64 9.26 5.42
CA GLY A 44 -1.40 9.11 6.85
C GLY A 44 -0.61 7.86 7.17
N LEU A 45 -0.35 7.65 8.45
CA LEU A 45 0.49 6.56 8.94
C LEU A 45 -0.26 5.58 9.84
N ALA A 46 -1.41 5.98 10.38
CA ALA A 46 -2.17 5.14 11.29
C ALA A 46 -3.32 4.40 10.59
N PHE A 47 -3.59 3.18 11.03
CA PHE A 47 -4.70 2.37 10.51
C PHE A 47 -6.07 3.00 10.81
N ASP A 48 -6.23 3.63 11.97
CA ASP A 48 -7.50 4.25 12.35
C ASP A 48 -7.82 5.45 11.46
N GLU A 49 -6.81 6.20 11.02
CA GLU A 49 -6.96 7.28 10.03
C GLU A 49 -7.41 6.73 8.67
N LEU A 50 -6.86 5.59 8.23
CA LEU A 50 -7.30 4.91 7.01
C LEU A 50 -8.77 4.47 7.10
N LEU A 51 -9.19 3.91 8.23
CA LEU A 51 -10.59 3.51 8.43
C LEU A 51 -11.53 4.72 8.44
N GLU A 52 -11.10 5.81 9.07
CA GLU A 52 -11.83 7.07 9.07
C GLU A 52 -11.97 7.63 7.65
N TYR A 53 -10.87 7.70 6.92
CA TYR A 53 -10.85 8.14 5.53
C TYR A 53 -11.79 7.29 4.66
N ASN A 54 -11.70 5.96 4.75
CA ASN A 54 -12.56 5.05 3.99
C ASN A 54 -14.05 5.23 4.32
N ARG A 55 -14.40 5.53 5.57
CA ARG A 55 -15.79 5.77 5.97
C ARG A 55 -16.33 7.10 5.43
N ARG A 56 -15.45 8.10 5.29
CA ARG A 56 -15.79 9.43 4.76
C ARG A 56 -15.77 9.52 3.23
N LEU A 57 -15.21 8.53 2.54
CA LEU A 57 -15.23 8.49 1.07
C LEU A 57 -16.67 8.57 0.55
N PRO A 58 -16.99 9.51 -0.36
CA PRO A 58 -18.32 9.58 -0.93
C PRO A 58 -18.67 8.29 -1.67
N ALA A 59 -19.87 7.74 -1.43
CA ALA A 59 -20.26 6.48 -2.03
C ALA A 59 -20.25 6.54 -3.58
N HIS A 60 -20.67 7.68 -4.14
CA HIS A 60 -20.86 7.89 -5.58
C HIS A 60 -19.57 8.17 -6.37
N VAL A 61 -18.41 8.32 -5.73
CA VAL A 61 -17.15 8.59 -6.45
C VAL A 61 -16.34 7.32 -6.68
N GLU A 62 -15.62 7.27 -7.78
CA GLU A 62 -14.48 6.37 -7.95
C GLU A 62 -13.31 6.90 -7.10
N ALA A 63 -12.64 6.00 -6.36
CA ALA A 63 -11.49 6.37 -5.54
C ALA A 63 -10.40 5.29 -5.62
N CYS A 64 -9.16 5.70 -5.40
CA CYS A 64 -8.06 4.77 -5.18
C CYS A 64 -7.51 4.94 -3.77
N ILE A 65 -7.19 3.83 -3.11
CA ILE A 65 -6.48 3.78 -1.83
C ILE A 65 -5.16 3.03 -2.05
N HIS A 66 -4.07 3.56 -1.55
CA HIS A 66 -2.76 2.92 -1.50
C HIS A 66 -2.41 2.54 -0.06
N LEU A 67 -1.85 1.35 0.10
CA LEU A 67 -1.24 0.89 1.34
C LEU A 67 0.25 0.60 1.09
N ARG A 68 1.12 1.25 1.87
CA ARG A 68 2.55 1.28 1.61
C ARG A 68 3.29 0.11 2.27
N LYS A 69 3.89 -0.67 1.38
CA LYS A 69 5.05 -1.55 1.48
C LYS A 69 6.42 -0.89 1.36
N ALA A 70 6.90 -0.05 2.29
CA ALA A 70 8.19 0.66 2.08
C ALA A 70 9.34 -0.28 1.62
N THR A 71 9.94 0.03 0.47
CA THR A 71 11.13 -0.63 -0.10
C THR A 71 12.26 0.40 -0.25
N TYR A 72 11.94 1.55 -0.85
CA TYR A 72 12.81 2.72 -0.94
C TYR A 72 12.16 3.91 -0.22
N GLY A 73 13.01 4.76 0.34
CA GLY A 73 12.64 5.91 1.15
C GLY A 73 12.19 5.55 2.57
N GLU A 74 12.35 6.49 3.49
CA GLU A 74 11.98 6.33 4.90
C GLU A 74 10.48 6.03 5.11
N VAL A 75 10.13 5.58 6.32
CA VAL A 75 8.74 5.44 6.77
C VAL A 75 8.33 6.72 7.47
N ASN A 76 7.77 7.65 6.71
CA ASN A 76 7.24 8.90 7.21
C ASN A 76 6.01 9.34 6.38
N HIS A 77 5.33 10.38 6.85
CA HIS A 77 4.12 10.88 6.23
C HIS A 77 4.35 11.32 4.78
N ASP A 78 5.51 11.92 4.48
CA ASP A 78 5.79 12.47 3.16
C ASP A 78 6.14 11.41 2.11
N MET A 79 6.59 10.25 2.58
CA MET A 79 6.86 9.09 1.74
C MET A 79 5.63 8.19 1.50
N ALA A 80 4.50 8.46 2.16
CA ALA A 80 3.25 7.82 1.81
C ALA A 80 2.72 8.41 0.50
N HIS A 81 2.28 7.53 -0.40
CA HIS A 81 1.52 7.90 -1.60
C HIS A 81 0.22 8.62 -1.20
N PRO A 82 -0.41 9.41 -2.08
CA PRO A 82 0.02 9.77 -3.42
C PRO A 82 1.14 10.84 -3.45
N TYR A 83 1.82 10.93 -4.59
CA TYR A 83 2.77 12.02 -4.91
C TYR A 83 2.16 12.98 -5.93
N VAL A 84 2.54 14.25 -5.85
CA VAL A 84 2.19 15.25 -6.87
C VAL A 84 3.15 15.11 -8.05
N VAL A 85 2.63 14.93 -9.25
CA VAL A 85 3.42 14.97 -10.50
C VAL A 85 3.48 16.40 -11.04
N ARG A 86 2.31 17.06 -11.04
CA ARG A 86 2.10 18.47 -11.33
C ARG A 86 0.79 18.91 -10.66
N PRO A 87 0.48 20.22 -10.56
CA PRO A 87 -0.82 20.66 -10.06
C PRO A 87 -1.96 19.93 -10.78
N GLY A 88 -2.90 19.37 -10.01
CA GLY A 88 -4.04 18.61 -10.53
C GLY A 88 -3.74 17.18 -11.00
N LEU A 89 -2.50 16.69 -10.95
CA LEU A 89 -2.12 15.32 -11.34
C LEU A 89 -1.36 14.61 -10.21
N MET A 90 -1.98 13.57 -9.68
CA MET A 90 -1.45 12.78 -8.57
C MET A 90 -1.01 11.39 -9.04
N LEU A 91 -0.08 10.77 -8.31
CA LEU A 91 0.51 9.46 -8.63
C LEU A 91 0.53 8.51 -7.43
N MET A 92 0.09 7.29 -7.66
CA MET A 92 0.31 6.13 -6.79
C MET A 92 1.13 5.07 -7.53
N HIS A 93 1.95 4.32 -6.80
CA HIS A 93 2.82 3.30 -7.39
C HIS A 93 2.83 2.02 -6.55
N ASN A 94 2.68 0.87 -7.22
CA ASN A 94 2.91 -0.44 -6.64
C ASN A 94 3.99 -1.21 -7.42
N GLY A 95 5.17 -1.26 -6.84
CA GLY A 95 6.33 -1.93 -7.37
C GLY A 95 7.58 -1.37 -6.72
N SER A 96 8.70 -1.59 -7.38
CA SER A 96 9.98 -1.01 -7.00
C SER A 96 10.76 -0.78 -8.29
N ILE A 97 11.20 0.46 -8.53
CA ILE A 97 11.88 0.84 -9.77
C ILE A 97 13.36 1.00 -9.43
N ALA A 98 14.12 -0.09 -9.54
CA ALA A 98 15.49 -0.16 -9.05
C ALA A 98 16.43 0.90 -9.66
N HIS A 99 16.25 1.23 -10.93
CA HIS A 99 17.08 2.25 -11.61
C HIS A 99 16.69 3.70 -11.25
N LEU A 100 15.58 3.89 -10.54
CA LEU A 100 15.20 5.17 -9.92
C LEU A 100 15.42 5.18 -8.40
N ALA A 101 15.97 4.11 -7.83
CA ALA A 101 16.20 4.02 -6.40
C ALA A 101 17.22 5.11 -5.98
N PRO A 102 16.82 6.07 -5.13
CA PRO A 102 17.73 7.11 -4.69
C PRO A 102 18.75 6.56 -3.69
N GLN A 103 19.94 7.17 -3.64
CA GLN A 103 20.92 6.90 -2.58
C GLN A 103 20.52 7.56 -1.26
N ASP A 104 19.85 8.72 -1.36
CA ASP A 104 19.33 9.45 -0.21
C ASP A 104 17.95 8.89 0.19
N PRO A 105 17.79 8.33 1.41
CA PRO A 105 16.54 7.76 1.88
C PRO A 105 15.45 8.80 2.17
N ALA A 106 15.76 10.11 2.12
CA ALA A 106 14.75 11.17 2.12
C ALA A 106 13.85 11.13 0.86
N PHE A 107 14.27 10.39 -0.16
CA PHE A 107 13.52 10.19 -1.40
C PHE A 107 13.13 8.73 -1.59
N SER A 108 12.13 8.48 -2.42
CA SER A 108 11.77 7.13 -2.88
C SER A 108 11.91 7.03 -4.41
N ASP A 109 11.97 5.81 -4.90
CA ASP A 109 11.86 5.54 -6.33
C ASP A 109 10.57 6.14 -6.95
N THR A 110 9.51 6.23 -6.14
CA THR A 110 8.26 6.86 -6.56
C THR A 110 8.36 8.37 -6.62
N SER A 111 9.03 9.02 -5.66
CA SER A 111 9.20 10.48 -5.72
C SER A 111 10.03 10.88 -6.94
N GLU A 112 11.07 10.10 -7.28
CA GLU A 112 11.84 10.32 -8.51
C GLU A 112 10.99 10.09 -9.76
N LEU A 113 10.16 9.04 -9.80
CA LEU A 113 9.22 8.85 -10.89
C LEU A 113 8.26 10.04 -11.05
N ALA A 114 7.70 10.55 -9.95
CA ALA A 114 6.80 11.70 -9.98
C ALA A 114 7.48 12.96 -10.52
N ARG A 115 8.73 13.21 -10.10
CA ARG A 115 9.56 14.32 -10.61
C ARG A 115 9.81 14.17 -12.11
N LEU A 116 10.25 13.00 -12.57
CA LEU A 116 10.54 12.74 -13.99
C LEU A 116 9.30 12.91 -14.88
N LEU A 117 8.14 12.44 -14.42
CA LEU A 117 6.88 12.66 -15.14
C LEU A 117 6.48 14.14 -15.14
N GLY A 118 6.74 14.87 -14.04
CA GLY A 118 6.55 16.32 -14.00
C GLY A 118 7.42 17.04 -15.02
N ASP A 119 8.70 16.67 -15.13
CA ASP A 119 9.62 17.20 -16.12
C ASP A 119 9.20 16.87 -17.56
N LEU A 120 8.75 15.64 -17.81
CA LEU A 120 8.24 15.20 -19.12
C LEU A 120 7.00 15.99 -19.57
N LEU A 121 6.14 16.37 -18.63
CA LEU A 121 4.91 17.12 -18.89
C LEU A 121 5.09 18.64 -18.80
N LYS A 122 6.31 19.11 -18.54
CA LYS A 122 6.62 20.53 -18.36
C LYS A 122 6.35 21.31 -19.65
N GLY A 123 5.72 22.47 -19.52
CA GLY A 123 5.35 23.33 -20.64
C GLY A 123 4.05 22.95 -21.35
N LEU A 124 3.46 21.79 -21.02
CA LEU A 124 2.12 21.44 -21.49
C LEU A 124 1.05 22.15 -20.65
N SER A 125 0.02 22.68 -21.30
CA SER A 125 -1.23 23.07 -20.64
C SER A 125 -1.89 21.87 -19.96
N ASP A 126 -2.80 22.11 -19.02
CA ASP A 126 -3.50 21.04 -18.31
C ASP A 126 -4.28 20.13 -19.28
N ALA A 127 -4.90 20.72 -20.32
CA ALA A 127 -5.60 19.95 -21.36
C ALA A 127 -4.65 19.05 -22.15
N GLN A 128 -3.50 19.57 -22.59
CA GLN A 128 -2.51 18.78 -23.33
C GLN A 128 -1.92 17.66 -22.48
N ALA A 129 -1.60 17.92 -21.21
CA ALA A 129 -1.07 16.90 -20.31
C ALA A 129 -2.10 15.79 -20.07
N ARG A 130 -3.35 16.18 -19.77
CA ARG A 130 -4.49 15.26 -19.59
C ARG A 130 -4.70 14.35 -20.80
N ASP A 131 -4.67 14.91 -22.00
CA ASP A 131 -4.87 14.13 -23.23
C ASP A 131 -3.68 13.19 -23.45
N LEU A 132 -2.45 13.70 -23.27
CA LEU A 132 -1.23 12.93 -23.48
C LEU A 132 -1.15 11.69 -22.58
N ILE A 133 -1.41 11.82 -21.27
CA ILE A 133 -1.30 10.69 -20.33
C ILE A 133 -2.25 9.54 -20.64
N ARG A 134 -3.34 9.81 -21.38
CA ARG A 134 -4.33 8.81 -21.82
C ARG A 134 -3.99 8.15 -23.16
N THR A 135 -2.96 8.63 -23.85
CA THR A 135 -2.57 8.06 -25.14
C THR A 135 -1.83 6.73 -24.98
N GLN A 136 -1.98 5.86 -25.98
CA GLN A 136 -1.15 4.65 -26.07
C GLN A 136 0.34 4.99 -26.24
N ALA A 137 0.66 6.11 -26.89
CA ALA A 137 2.04 6.57 -27.06
C ALA A 137 2.71 6.84 -25.71
N PHE A 138 2.03 7.56 -24.80
CA PHE A 138 2.54 7.82 -23.45
C PHE A 138 2.71 6.52 -22.65
N ALA A 139 1.74 5.60 -22.74
CA ALA A 139 1.83 4.30 -22.09
C ALA A 139 3.03 3.47 -22.60
N ARG A 140 3.30 3.49 -23.91
CA ARG A 140 4.47 2.79 -24.49
C ARG A 140 5.79 3.46 -24.14
N LEU A 141 5.83 4.79 -24.13
CA LEU A 141 7.03 5.56 -23.77
C LEU A 141 7.44 5.30 -22.30
N THR A 142 6.46 5.21 -21.40
CA THR A 142 6.70 4.99 -19.98
C THR A 142 6.89 3.52 -19.60
N ALA A 143 6.43 2.56 -20.42
CA ALA A 143 6.47 1.13 -20.08
C ALA A 143 7.87 0.61 -19.64
N PRO A 144 8.99 0.94 -20.31
CA PRO A 144 10.31 0.47 -19.87
C PRO A 144 10.74 1.02 -18.49
N LEU A 145 10.29 2.23 -18.14
CA LEU A 145 10.60 2.87 -16.86
C LEU A 145 9.91 2.18 -15.68
N ILE A 146 8.73 1.59 -15.93
CA ILE A 146 7.85 1.03 -14.88
C ILE A 146 7.66 -0.48 -15.03
N GLU A 147 8.60 -1.17 -15.67
CA GLU A 147 8.52 -2.62 -15.90
C GLU A 147 8.27 -3.37 -14.59
N GLY A 148 7.33 -4.32 -14.62
CA GLY A 148 6.91 -5.10 -13.45
C GLY A 148 6.13 -4.30 -12.39
N SER A 149 5.92 -3.00 -12.58
CA SER A 149 5.23 -2.12 -11.64
C SER A 149 3.83 -1.74 -12.13
N MET A 150 3.00 -1.23 -11.22
CA MET A 150 1.73 -0.57 -11.57
C MET A 150 1.80 0.88 -11.11
N VAL A 151 1.50 1.80 -12.02
CA VAL A 151 1.37 3.23 -11.72
C VAL A 151 -0.08 3.65 -11.97
N VAL A 152 -0.62 4.42 -11.04
CA VAL A 152 -1.97 4.96 -11.12
C VAL A 152 -1.85 6.47 -11.03
N LEU A 153 -2.24 7.15 -12.10
CA LEU A 153 -2.37 8.59 -12.16
C LEU A 153 -3.84 8.97 -11.96
N MET A 154 -4.09 10.14 -11.36
CA MET A 154 -5.42 10.72 -11.22
C MET A 154 -5.34 12.21 -11.54
N ASP A 155 -6.18 12.64 -12.48
CA ASP A 155 -6.52 14.05 -12.70
C ASP A 155 -8.04 14.26 -12.60
N GLN A 156 -8.52 15.45 -12.96
CA GLN A 156 -9.95 15.79 -12.95
C GLN A 156 -10.83 14.88 -13.84
N ASP A 157 -10.26 14.24 -14.86
CA ASP A 157 -10.95 13.34 -15.78
C ASP A 157 -10.88 11.87 -15.28
N GLY A 158 -10.30 11.63 -14.09
CA GLY A 158 -10.30 10.34 -13.42
C GLY A 158 -9.00 9.53 -13.55
N VAL A 159 -9.13 8.22 -13.33
CA VAL A 159 -7.97 7.31 -13.20
C VAL A 159 -7.35 6.94 -14.54
N VAL A 160 -6.04 7.08 -14.63
CA VAL A 160 -5.21 6.49 -15.68
C VAL A 160 -4.27 5.45 -15.06
N ARG A 161 -4.23 4.24 -15.63
CA ARG A 161 -3.38 3.15 -15.16
C ARG A 161 -2.27 2.88 -16.17
N LEU A 162 -1.05 2.66 -15.70
CA LEU A 162 0.11 2.29 -16.50
C LEU A 162 0.78 1.04 -15.89
N GLY A 163 1.46 0.26 -16.72
CA GLY A 163 2.14 -0.97 -16.29
C GLY A 163 1.16 -2.14 -16.13
N ARG A 164 1.31 -2.92 -15.04
CA ARG A 164 0.54 -4.15 -14.78
C ARG A 164 -0.98 -3.93 -14.77
N ASP A 165 -1.73 -4.99 -15.09
CA ASP A 165 -3.19 -5.00 -15.04
C ASP A 165 -3.76 -5.09 -13.63
N TRP A 166 -5.02 -4.66 -13.50
CA TRP A 166 -5.82 -4.84 -12.30
C TRP A 166 -6.17 -6.31 -12.08
N HIS A 167 -6.08 -6.77 -10.84
CA HIS A 167 -6.72 -8.00 -10.39
C HIS A 167 -8.13 -7.68 -9.89
N THR A 168 -9.14 -8.39 -10.39
CA THR A 168 -10.51 -8.25 -9.89
C THR A 168 -10.75 -9.29 -8.80
N VAL A 169 -11.11 -8.84 -7.59
CA VAL A 169 -11.35 -9.71 -6.44
C VAL A 169 -12.52 -10.64 -6.73
N LYS A 170 -12.28 -11.95 -6.64
CA LYS A 170 -13.28 -12.99 -6.86
C LYS A 170 -13.96 -13.38 -5.55
N SER A 171 -15.19 -13.91 -5.63
CA SER A 171 -15.96 -14.37 -4.47
C SER A 171 -15.27 -15.50 -3.68
N CYS A 172 -14.42 -16.29 -4.34
CA CYS A 172 -13.60 -17.31 -3.69
C CYS A 172 -12.35 -16.75 -2.98
N GLU A 173 -11.95 -15.51 -3.27
CA GLU A 173 -10.79 -14.86 -2.63
C GLU A 173 -11.21 -13.98 -1.46
N TRP A 174 -12.37 -13.33 -1.59
CA TRP A 174 -13.02 -12.54 -0.54
C TRP A 174 -14.52 -12.45 -0.79
N THR A 175 -15.32 -12.54 0.29
CA THR A 175 -16.78 -12.56 0.20
C THR A 175 -17.41 -11.18 0.33
N GLY A 176 -18.66 -11.04 -0.09
CA GLY A 176 -19.46 -9.83 0.15
C GLY A 176 -18.98 -8.61 -0.64
N ALA A 177 -18.81 -7.48 0.05
CA ALA A 177 -18.65 -6.16 -0.57
C ALA A 177 -17.40 -6.02 -1.45
N MET A 178 -16.38 -6.87 -1.30
CA MET A 178 -15.15 -6.80 -2.09
C MET A 178 -15.24 -7.48 -3.46
N THR A 179 -16.17 -8.41 -3.68
CA THR A 179 -16.25 -9.11 -4.97
C THR A 179 -16.46 -8.12 -6.12
N GLY A 180 -15.60 -8.15 -7.13
CA GLY A 180 -15.61 -7.21 -8.26
C GLY A 180 -14.82 -5.91 -8.03
N ILE A 181 -14.30 -5.65 -6.84
CA ILE A 181 -13.37 -4.53 -6.59
C ILE A 181 -12.01 -4.86 -7.21
N GLN A 182 -11.34 -3.85 -7.77
CA GLN A 182 -10.06 -4.00 -8.43
C GLN A 182 -8.89 -3.68 -7.49
N VAL A 183 -7.82 -4.46 -7.56
CA VAL A 183 -6.62 -4.33 -6.74
C VAL A 183 -5.35 -4.57 -7.55
N SER A 184 -4.23 -3.97 -7.16
CA SER A 184 -2.99 -4.00 -7.96
C SER A 184 -2.18 -5.31 -7.87
N ASN A 185 -2.57 -6.22 -7.00
CA ASN A 185 -2.05 -7.59 -6.89
C ASN A 185 -2.97 -8.41 -5.95
N SER A 186 -2.77 -9.74 -5.87
CA SER A 186 -3.51 -10.64 -4.98
C SER A 186 -2.71 -11.19 -3.79
N HIS A 187 -1.38 -11.12 -3.82
CA HIS A 187 -0.52 -11.78 -2.82
C HIS A 187 -0.30 -10.96 -1.53
N THR A 188 -0.68 -9.69 -1.49
CA THR A 188 -0.59 -8.86 -0.27
C THR A 188 -1.87 -8.86 0.57
N TRP A 189 -2.89 -9.63 0.18
CA TRP A 189 -4.16 -9.76 0.94
C TRP A 189 -4.87 -11.13 0.81
N GLY A 190 -4.64 -11.91 -0.26
CA GLY A 190 -5.37 -13.17 -0.51
C GLY A 190 -5.07 -14.32 0.46
N GLU A 191 -5.72 -15.47 0.26
CA GLU A 191 -5.65 -16.64 1.17
C GLU A 191 -4.23 -17.16 1.44
N LYS A 192 -3.37 -17.23 0.41
CA LYS A 192 -1.95 -17.58 0.61
C LYS A 192 -1.26 -16.61 1.58
N ALA A 193 -1.63 -15.33 1.53
CA ALA A 193 -1.15 -14.32 2.47
C ALA A 193 -1.70 -14.56 3.88
N ARG A 194 -2.96 -15.00 4.04
CA ARG A 194 -3.56 -15.40 5.33
C ARG A 194 -2.82 -16.60 5.93
N ALA A 195 -2.55 -17.63 5.14
CA ALA A 195 -1.82 -18.83 5.58
C ALA A 195 -0.40 -18.49 6.08
N LEU A 196 0.35 -17.65 5.34
CA LEU A 196 1.69 -17.19 5.73
C LEU A 196 1.67 -16.37 7.03
N SER A 197 0.69 -15.48 7.22
CA SER A 197 0.53 -14.71 8.46
C SER A 197 0.19 -15.61 9.65
N GLN A 198 -0.71 -16.59 9.48
CA GLN A 198 -1.04 -17.56 10.52
C GLN A 198 0.16 -18.45 10.88
N GLN A 199 0.96 -18.86 9.90
CA GLN A 199 2.18 -19.63 10.12
C GLN A 199 3.25 -18.81 10.86
N ALA A 200 3.45 -17.53 10.49
CA ALA A 200 4.36 -16.64 11.18
C ALA A 200 3.94 -16.39 12.64
N ARG A 201 2.64 -16.19 12.90
CA ARG A 201 2.11 -16.07 14.27
C ARG A 201 2.33 -17.36 15.08
N ARG A 202 2.07 -18.54 14.51
CA ARG A 202 2.33 -19.84 15.17
C ARG A 202 3.82 -20.07 15.46
N GLY A 203 4.71 -19.71 14.54
CA GLY A 203 6.17 -19.78 14.72
C GLY A 203 6.69 -18.82 15.79
N SER A 204 6.13 -17.61 15.88
CA SER A 204 6.51 -16.63 16.92
C SER A 204 6.11 -17.06 18.34
N TRP A 205 4.95 -17.72 18.50
CA TRP A 205 4.50 -18.24 19.79
C TRP A 205 5.22 -19.53 20.20
N GLN A 206 5.47 -20.46 19.27
CA GLN A 206 6.21 -21.68 19.59
C GLN A 206 7.70 -21.37 19.89
N GLY A 207 8.30 -20.40 19.19
CA GLY A 207 9.66 -19.93 19.48
C GLY A 207 9.78 -19.25 20.84
N LEU A 208 8.80 -18.41 21.23
CA LEU A 208 8.79 -17.77 22.56
C LEU A 208 8.52 -18.75 23.69
N VAL A 209 7.58 -19.69 23.51
CA VAL A 209 7.26 -20.70 24.54
C VAL A 209 8.41 -21.70 24.70
N HIS A 210 9.08 -22.09 23.61
CA HIS A 210 10.27 -22.94 23.68
C HIS A 210 11.47 -22.21 24.30
N ALA A 211 11.69 -20.93 23.96
CA ALA A 211 12.75 -20.12 24.56
C ALA A 211 12.51 -19.82 26.06
N LEU A 212 11.25 -19.67 26.50
CA LEU A 212 10.90 -19.54 27.92
C LEU A 212 10.99 -20.87 28.68
N GLN A 213 10.61 -22.00 28.07
CA GLN A 213 10.72 -23.33 28.69
C GLN A 213 12.18 -23.80 28.82
N VAL A 214 13.05 -23.45 27.87
CA VAL A 214 14.48 -23.82 27.91
C VAL A 214 15.27 -22.93 28.88
N ARG A 215 14.81 -21.70 29.17
CA ARG A 215 15.47 -20.80 30.14
C ARG A 215 15.01 -20.95 31.59
N LEU A 216 13.97 -21.72 31.87
CA LEU A 216 13.39 -21.89 33.22
C LEU A 216 13.22 -23.37 33.62
N ALA A 217 14.28 -24.18 33.53
CA ALA A 217 14.55 -25.30 34.44
C ALA A 217 15.88 -26.02 34.08
N PRO A 218 16.70 -26.51 35.03
CA PRO A 218 16.57 -26.45 36.49
C PRO A 218 17.84 -25.91 37.21
N ALA A 219 17.64 -25.03 38.19
CA ALA A 219 18.59 -24.83 39.29
C ALA A 219 17.83 -24.83 40.62
N PHE A 220 17.17 -25.95 40.92
CA PHE A 220 16.79 -26.29 42.29
C PHE A 220 17.41 -27.65 42.62
N ARG A 221 18.68 -27.60 43.06
CA ARG A 221 19.25 -28.66 43.88
C ARG A 221 18.82 -28.39 45.31
N VAL A 222 18.05 -29.34 45.84
CA VAL A 222 17.85 -29.55 47.27
C VAL A 222 19.22 -29.72 47.93
N ILE A 223 19.53 -28.89 48.93
CA ILE A 223 20.57 -29.20 49.94
C ILE A 223 19.92 -29.00 51.32
N GLY A 224 20.01 -30.03 52.14
CA GLY A 224 19.38 -30.12 53.44
C GLY A 224 20.10 -29.39 54.58
N ARG A 225 19.28 -29.12 55.60
CA ARG A 225 19.48 -28.73 57.01
C ARG A 225 20.91 -28.65 57.60
N ALA A 226 21.13 -27.56 58.34
CA ALA A 226 21.60 -27.61 59.73
C ALA A 226 20.99 -26.44 60.52
N ALA A 227 20.25 -26.74 61.59
CA ALA A 227 19.90 -25.78 62.64
C ALA A 227 20.16 -26.46 63.98
N SER A 228 21.12 -25.92 64.72
CA SER A 228 21.42 -26.22 66.11
C SER A 228 20.50 -25.40 67.03
N GLY A 229 20.18 -25.97 68.20
CA GLY A 229 19.82 -25.20 69.39
C GLY A 229 18.45 -25.49 69.99
N ARG A 230 18.35 -26.51 70.85
CA ARG A 230 18.49 -26.37 72.30
C ARG A 230 18.65 -27.73 72.97
#